data_AF-A0A522KH29-F1
#
_entry.id   AF-A0A522KH29-F1
#
_cell.length_a   1.000
_cell.length_b   1.000
_cell.length_c   1.000
_cell.angle_alpha   90.00
_cell.angle_beta   90.00
_cell.angle_gamma   90.00
#
_symmetry.space_group_name_H-M   'P 1'
#
loop_
_entity.id
_entity.type
_entity.pdbx_description
1 polymer ?
#
loop_
_entity_poly.entity_id
_entity_poly.type
_entity_poly.pdbx_seq_one_letter_code
_entity_poly.pdbx_strand_id
1 'polypeptide(L)'
;MTSVFYSQDPSERYPCTVKIDGDEISVEYDDDGPASYRGQDLGGGHYILERSKGNGKATLHRSPDDPDTLEGSWVEAGARGMWRIELQDMA
;
A
#
# COMPACT_ATOMS: atom_id res chain seq x y z
N MET A 1 -18.04 10.94 -5.80
CA MET A 1 -19.04 9.88 -6.03
C MET A 1 -18.71 8.76 -5.07
N THR A 2 -19.62 8.43 -4.15
CA THR A 2 -19.37 7.42 -3.10
C THR A 2 -19.95 6.10 -3.57
N SER A 3 -19.11 5.08 -3.72
CA SER A 3 -19.53 3.71 -3.99
C SER A 3 -19.19 2.88 -2.74
N VAL A 4 -20.19 2.26 -2.13
CA VAL A 4 -19.99 1.34 -1.01
C VAL A 4 -19.92 -0.05 -1.61
N PHE A 5 -18.73 -0.67 -1.52
CA PHE A 5 -18.53 -2.06 -1.90
C PHE A 5 -18.64 -2.89 -0.63
N TYR A 6 -19.70 -3.70 -0.53
CA TYR A 6 -19.90 -4.67 0.54
C TYR A 6 -19.93 -6.05 -0.12
N SER A 7 -18.81 -6.77 -0.06
CA SER A 7 -18.75 -8.19 -0.39
C SER A 7 -18.61 -8.98 0.92
N GLN A 8 -19.13 -10.21 0.93
CA GLN A 8 -18.77 -11.18 1.98
C GLN A 8 -17.48 -11.92 1.65
N ASP A 9 -16.87 -11.61 0.50
CA ASP A 9 -15.59 -12.17 0.09
C ASP A 9 -14.50 -11.68 1.05
N PRO A 10 -13.63 -12.59 1.52
CA PRO A 10 -12.59 -12.24 2.47
C PRO A 10 -11.63 -11.23 1.83
N SER A 11 -11.17 -10.25 2.62
CA SER A 11 -10.02 -9.44 2.26
C SER A 11 -8.85 -10.36 1.91
N GLU A 12 -8.33 -10.25 0.70
CA GLU A 12 -7.22 -11.09 0.26
C GLU A 12 -5.94 -10.69 1.00
N ARG A 13 -5.23 -11.67 1.55
CA ARG A 13 -3.94 -11.46 2.23
C ARG A 13 -2.81 -11.90 1.30
N TYR A 14 -2.02 -10.93 0.86
CA TYR A 14 -0.83 -11.17 0.06
C TYR A 14 0.42 -10.88 0.90
N PRO A 15 1.41 -11.80 0.93
CA PRO A 15 2.73 -11.48 1.45
C PRO A 15 3.32 -10.30 0.67
N CYS A 16 3.83 -9.31 1.40
CA CYS A 16 4.53 -8.18 0.81
C CYS A 16 5.78 -7.84 1.63
N THR A 17 6.73 -7.18 0.99
CA THR A 17 7.89 -6.59 1.64
C THR A 17 7.72 -5.08 1.65
N VAL A 18 7.81 -4.49 2.84
CA VAL A 18 7.84 -3.04 3.01
C VAL A 18 9.22 -2.63 3.51
N LYS A 19 9.80 -1.60 2.90
CA LYS A 19 11.02 -0.96 3.39
C LYS A 19 10.75 0.53 3.53
N ILE A 20 11.16 1.09 4.66
CA ILE A 20 11.08 2.53 4.93
C ILE A 20 12.50 2.97 5.31
N ASP A 21 13.04 3.92 4.56
CA ASP A 21 14.39 4.47 4.75
C ASP A 21 14.32 6.01 4.71
N GLY A 22 14.41 6.62 5.89
CA GLY A 22 14.13 8.05 6.06
C GLY A 22 12.71 8.39 5.60
N ASP A 23 12.63 9.27 4.60
CA ASP A 23 11.37 9.72 4.01
C ASP A 23 10.92 8.86 2.81
N GLU A 24 11.69 7.84 2.40
CA GLU A 24 11.31 6.94 1.29
C GLU A 24 10.62 5.68 1.79
N ILE A 25 9.57 5.23 1.08
CA ILE A 25 8.95 3.93 1.24
C ILE A 25 9.01 3.13 -0.06
N SER A 26 9.20 1.82 0.05
CA SER A 26 8.96 0.87 -1.03
C SER A 26 8.09 -0.29 -0.59
N VAL A 27 7.17 -0.72 -1.45
CA VAL A 27 6.30 -1.89 -1.25
C VAL A 27 6.45 -2.82 -2.44
N GLU A 28 6.74 -4.09 -2.16
CA GLU A 28 6.89 -5.14 -3.17
C GLU A 28 6.02 -6.34 -2.82
N TYR A 29 5.27 -6.86 -3.80
CA TYR A 29 4.42 -8.04 -3.65
C TYR A 29 4.28 -8.76 -5.00
N ASP A 30 3.79 -9.99 -4.99
CA ASP A 30 3.49 -10.77 -6.20
C ASP A 30 1.97 -10.98 -6.30
N ASP A 31 1.39 -10.50 -7.40
CA ASP A 31 -0.03 -10.64 -7.73
C ASP A 31 -0.14 -10.83 -9.24
N ASP A 32 -0.12 -12.10 -9.68
CA ASP A 32 0.07 -12.49 -11.08
C ASP A 32 1.31 -11.84 -11.74
N GLY A 33 2.35 -11.58 -10.93
CA GLY A 33 3.59 -10.94 -11.32
C GLY A 33 4.12 -9.94 -10.28
N PRO A 34 5.43 -9.62 -10.33
CA PRO A 34 6.04 -8.72 -9.35
C PRO A 34 5.52 -7.29 -9.52
N ALA A 35 4.91 -6.78 -8.45
CA ALA A 35 4.53 -5.39 -8.29
C ALA A 35 5.52 -4.70 -7.34
N SER A 36 5.95 -3.50 -7.73
CA SER A 36 6.85 -2.66 -6.92
C SER A 36 6.36 -1.22 -6.98
N TYR A 37 6.18 -0.62 -5.80
CA TYR A 37 5.76 0.76 -5.61
C TYR A 37 6.81 1.49 -4.78
N ARG A 38 7.06 2.76 -5.10
CA ARG A 38 7.96 3.64 -4.33
C ARG A 38 7.33 5.00 -4.11
N GLY A 39 7.56 5.59 -2.95
CA GLY A 39 6.99 6.87 -2.60
C GLY A 39 7.81 7.64 -1.58
N GLN A 40 7.39 8.89 -1.34
CA GLN A 40 7.99 9.79 -0.38
C GLN A 40 6.97 10.17 0.70
N ASP A 41 7.41 10.31 1.95
CA ASP A 41 6.62 10.88 3.04
C ASP A 41 6.41 12.38 2.77
N LEU A 42 5.16 12.80 2.74
CA LEU A 42 4.76 14.21 2.69
C LEU A 42 4.67 14.83 4.09
N GLY A 43 4.97 14.05 5.11
CA GLY A 43 4.99 14.43 6.52
C GLY A 43 3.95 13.65 7.33
N GLY A 44 4.37 13.19 8.51
CA GLY A 44 3.48 12.50 9.46
C GLY A 44 3.13 11.08 9.04
N GLY A 45 3.97 10.43 8.21
CA GLY A 45 3.72 9.07 7.74
C GLY A 45 2.71 8.99 6.60
N HIS A 46 2.60 10.03 5.78
CA HIS A 46 1.71 10.10 4.61
C HIS A 46 2.51 9.96 3.31
N TYR A 47 2.44 8.79 2.71
CA TYR A 47 3.20 8.45 1.52
C TYR A 47 2.35 8.51 0.25
N ILE A 48 2.91 9.09 -0.81
CA ILE A 48 2.40 8.98 -2.18
C ILE A 48 3.34 8.08 -2.96
N LEU A 49 2.82 6.96 -3.47
CA LEU A 49 3.59 5.95 -4.16
C LEU A 49 3.24 5.90 -5.66
N GLU A 50 4.26 5.63 -6.47
CA GLU A 50 4.15 5.34 -7.89
C GLU A 50 4.69 3.94 -8.17
N ARG A 51 4.04 3.22 -9.09
CA ARG A 51 4.48 1.90 -9.50
C ARG A 51 5.76 2.03 -10.34
N SER A 52 6.78 1.26 -10.01
CA SER A 52 8.07 1.24 -10.71
C SER A 52 7.95 0.88 -12.20
N LYS A 53 6.93 0.09 -12.58
CA LYS A 53 6.61 -0.25 -13.97
C LYS A 53 5.10 -0.13 -14.20
N GLY A 54 4.70 0.72 -15.15
CA GLY A 54 3.29 0.98 -15.48
C GLY A 54 2.76 2.28 -14.86
N ASN A 55 1.44 2.45 -14.88
CA ASN A 55 0.76 3.69 -14.45
C ASN A 55 -0.01 3.51 -13.13
N GLY A 56 0.51 2.69 -12.21
CA GLY A 56 -0.08 2.48 -10.90
C GLY A 56 0.27 3.62 -9.94
N LYS A 57 -0.70 4.07 -9.15
CA LYS A 57 -0.50 5.06 -8.07
C LYS A 57 -1.12 4.53 -6.79
N ALA A 58 -0.48 4.80 -5.67
CA ALA A 58 -1.01 4.45 -4.37
C ALA A 58 -0.73 5.51 -3.32
N THR A 59 -1.41 5.38 -2.20
CA THR A 59 -1.24 6.18 -1.00
C THR A 59 -1.13 5.23 0.17
N LEU A 60 -0.27 5.54 1.13
CA LEU A 60 -0.20 4.84 2.41
C LEU A 60 -0.11 5.86 3.53
N HIS A 61 -0.74 5.55 4.65
CA HIS A 61 -0.73 6.31 5.88
C HIS A 61 -0.33 5.37 7.01
N ARG A 62 0.66 5.80 7.80
CA ARG A 62 0.98 5.17 9.09
C ARG A 62 0.28 5.95 10.20
N SER A 63 -0.62 5.29 10.92
CA SER A 63 -1.30 5.91 12.06
C SER A 63 -0.33 6.07 13.25
N PRO A 64 -0.30 7.23 13.93
CA PRO A 64 0.44 7.38 15.18
C PRO A 64 -0.04 6.44 16.29
N ASP A 65 -1.32 6.07 16.28
CA ASP A 65 -1.95 5.21 17.29
C ASP A 65 -1.72 3.71 17.01
N ASP A 66 -1.33 3.37 15.78
CA ASP A 66 -1.05 2.00 15.33
C ASP A 66 0.12 2.01 14.33
N PRO A 67 1.37 2.15 14.82
CA PRO A 67 2.54 2.34 13.97
C PRO A 67 2.90 1.10 13.13
N ASP A 68 2.38 -0.07 13.53
CA ASP A 68 2.60 -1.35 12.88
C ASP A 68 1.59 -1.59 11.73
N THR A 69 0.67 -0.66 11.49
CA THR A 69 -0.27 -0.75 10.36
C THR A 69 -0.05 0.40 9.37
N LEU A 70 0.01 0.06 8.07
CA LEU A 70 -0.08 1.01 6.96
C LEU A 70 -1.40 0.81 6.23
N GLU A 71 -2.12 1.89 5.98
CA GLU A 71 -3.41 1.84 5.27
C GLU A 71 -3.47 2.87 4.15
N GLY A 72 -4.17 2.55 3.07
CA GLY A 72 -4.44 3.53 2.03
C GLY A 72 -5.09 2.94 0.81
N SER A 73 -4.97 3.62 -0.33
CA SER A 73 -5.65 3.26 -1.57
C SER A 73 -4.69 3.16 -2.74
N TRP A 74 -5.05 2.36 -3.73
CA TRP A 74 -4.32 2.23 -4.98
C TRP A 74 -5.26 2.38 -6.18
N VAL A 75 -4.69 2.80 -7.30
CA VAL A 75 -5.34 2.88 -8.61
C VAL A 75 -4.37 2.35 -9.66
N GLU A 76 -4.79 1.36 -10.43
CA GLU A 76 -3.98 0.74 -11.48
C GLU A 76 -4.87 0.30 -12.64
N ALA A 77 -4.51 0.67 -13.87
CA ALA A 77 -5.19 0.21 -15.10
C ALA A 77 -6.74 0.36 -15.09
N GLY A 78 -7.26 1.36 -14.38
CA GLY A 78 -8.71 1.61 -14.24
C GLY A 78 -9.38 0.84 -13.09
N ALA A 79 -8.67 -0.09 -12.45
CA ALA A 79 -9.05 -0.69 -11.18
C ALA A 79 -8.57 0.18 -10.00
N ARG A 80 -9.22 0.00 -8.86
CA ARG A 80 -8.88 0.68 -7.60
C ARG A 80 -9.23 -0.21 -6.42
N GLY A 81 -8.52 -0.02 -5.32
CA GLY A 81 -8.76 -0.77 -4.09
C GLY A 81 -8.13 -0.10 -2.87
N MET A 82 -8.17 -0.84 -1.77
CA MET A 82 -7.59 -0.43 -0.49
C MET A 82 -6.49 -1.40 -0.10
N TRP A 83 -5.43 -0.88 0.51
CA TRP A 83 -4.43 -1.66 1.21
C TRP A 83 -4.59 -1.46 2.71
N ARG A 84 -4.43 -2.56 3.43
CA ARG A 84 -4.13 -2.60 4.86
C ARG A 84 -2.97 -3.58 5.05
N ILE A 85 -1.82 -3.07 5.48
CA ILE A 85 -0.59 -3.82 5.60
C ILE A 85 -0.21 -3.84 7.08
N GLU A 86 -0.25 -5.02 7.68
CA GLU A 86 0.24 -5.30 9.03
C GLU A 86 1.76 -5.57 8.93
N LEU A 87 2.58 -4.72 9.55
CA LEU A 87 4.02 -4.84 9.59
C LEU A 87 4.40 -5.86 10.66
N GLN A 88 5.30 -6.78 10.29
CA GLN A 88 5.90 -7.74 11.20
C GLN A 88 7.39 -7.82 10.87
N ASP A 89 8.23 -7.91 11.91
CA ASP A 89 9.65 -8.15 11.72
C ASP A 89 9.86 -9.50 11.01
N MET A 90 10.70 -9.51 9.97
CA MET A 90 11.16 -10.76 9.40
C MET A 90 12.15 -11.41 10.38
N ALA A 91 11.68 -12.45 11.09
CA ALA A 91 12.49 -13.26 11.99
C ALA A 91 13.61 -14.02 11.25
#